data_AF-A0A924XTJ3-F1
#
_entry.id   AF-A0A924XTJ3-F1
#
_cell.length_a   1.000
_cell.length_b   1.000
_cell.length_c   1.000
_cell.angle_alpha   90.00
_cell.angle_beta   90.00
_cell.angle_gamma   90.00
#
_symmetry.space_group_name_H-M   'P 1'
#
loop_
_entity.id
_entity.type
_entity.pdbx_description
1 polymer ?
#
loop_
_entity_poly.entity_id
_entity_poly.type
_entity_poly.pdbx_seq_one_letter_code
_entity_poly.pdbx_strand_id
1 'polypeptide(L)'
;MRLAFMGSPAFAVPALQALHAAGHDIAAVYSQPPRPSGRGQAVARSPVHAAADALTLPVRTPARLRTNTEEHASFAALGLDAAVVAAYGLILPQAMLDAPRRGCLNIHASLLPRWRGAAPIQAAVLAGDSETGVTIMQMDAGLDTGAMLLRAAVPIG
;
A
#
# COMPACT_ATOMS: atom_id res chain seq x y z
N MET A 1 4.75 -13.90 -10.36
CA MET A 1 3.44 -13.21 -10.51
C MET A 1 3.69 -11.81 -11.00
N ARG A 2 2.76 -11.26 -11.78
CA ARG A 2 2.77 -9.86 -12.21
C ARG A 2 1.99 -9.00 -11.21
N LEU A 3 2.67 -8.05 -10.58
CA LEU A 3 2.15 -7.30 -9.43
C LEU A 3 2.15 -5.79 -9.70
N ALA A 4 1.22 -5.09 -9.07
CA ALA A 4 1.40 -3.68 -8.75
C ALA A 4 1.72 -3.54 -7.26
N PHE A 5 2.56 -2.59 -6.91
CA PHE A 5 2.80 -2.19 -5.52
C PHE A 5 2.25 -0.79 -5.30
N MET A 6 1.54 -0.53 -4.21
CA MET A 6 0.93 0.77 -3.91
C MET A 6 1.28 1.19 -2.48
N GLY A 7 2.10 2.22 -2.34
CA GLY A 7 2.54 2.70 -1.04
C GLY A 7 3.26 4.03 -1.12
N SER A 8 3.41 4.71 0.02
CA SER A 8 4.11 6.00 0.06
C SER A 8 5.19 6.10 1.14
N PRO A 9 4.91 5.81 2.42
CA PRO A 9 5.86 6.06 3.49
C PRO A 9 6.94 4.97 3.58
N ALA A 10 7.96 5.23 4.40
CA ALA A 10 9.06 4.29 4.63
C ALA A 10 8.59 2.92 5.13
N PHE A 11 7.45 2.86 5.84
CA PHE A 11 6.82 1.60 6.27
C PHE A 11 6.57 0.62 5.11
N ALA A 12 6.27 1.12 3.91
CA ALA A 12 5.96 0.30 2.75
C ALA A 12 7.21 -0.15 1.96
N VAL A 13 8.36 0.49 2.16
CA VAL A 13 9.58 0.23 1.38
C VAL A 13 10.10 -1.20 1.54
N PRO A 14 10.19 -1.79 2.75
CA PRO A 14 10.65 -3.17 2.92
C PRO A 14 9.78 -4.18 2.16
N ALA A 15 8.47 -3.96 2.09
CA ALA A 15 7.56 -4.84 1.36
C ALA A 15 7.80 -4.76 -0.16
N LEU A 16 8.00 -3.57 -0.72
CA LEU A 16 8.38 -3.40 -2.12
C LEU A 16 9.68 -4.14 -2.45
N GLN A 17 10.71 -3.93 -1.63
CA GLN A 17 12.02 -4.55 -1.82
C GLN A 17 11.95 -6.08 -1.70
N ALA A 18 11.19 -6.60 -0.73
CA ALA A 18 11.02 -8.03 -0.55
C ALA A 18 10.30 -8.68 -1.75
N LEU A 19 9.23 -8.05 -2.27
CA LEU A 19 8.53 -8.54 -3.46
C LEU A 19 9.43 -8.54 -4.70
N HIS A 20 10.23 -7.49 -4.87
CA HIS A 20 11.19 -7.42 -5.98
C HIS A 20 12.27 -8.50 -5.86
N ALA A 21 12.88 -8.64 -4.67
CA ALA A 21 13.91 -9.64 -4.40
C ALA A 21 13.40 -11.09 -4.54
N ALA A 22 12.11 -11.34 -4.29
CA ALA A 22 11.47 -12.63 -4.52
C ALA A 22 11.22 -12.94 -6.01
N GLY A 23 11.62 -12.05 -6.93
CA GLY A 23 11.53 -12.28 -8.38
C GLY A 23 10.14 -12.06 -8.96
N HIS A 24 9.26 -11.32 -8.27
CA HIS A 24 7.98 -10.92 -8.86
C HIS A 24 8.19 -9.85 -9.94
N ASP A 25 7.36 -9.91 -10.99
CA ASP A 25 7.31 -8.89 -12.03
C ASP A 25 6.47 -7.71 -11.54
N ILE A 26 7.13 -6.66 -11.04
CA ILE A 26 6.45 -5.45 -10.55
C ILE A 26 6.20 -4.51 -11.73
N ALA A 27 5.00 -4.63 -12.31
CA ALA A 27 4.59 -3.91 -13.51
C ALA A 27 4.47 -2.39 -13.30
N ALA A 28 4.09 -1.96 -12.09
CA ALA A 28 4.02 -0.56 -11.71
C ALA A 28 4.06 -0.39 -10.19
N VAL A 29 4.70 0.70 -9.74
CA VAL A 29 4.66 1.19 -8.36
C VAL A 29 3.82 2.45 -8.31
N TYR A 30 2.78 2.45 -7.47
CA TYR A 30 1.92 3.59 -7.21
C TYR A 30 2.33 4.26 -5.90
N SER A 31 2.53 5.58 -5.96
CA SER A 31 2.83 6.40 -4.78
C SER A 31 2.06 7.71 -4.82
N GLN A 32 1.89 8.38 -3.69
CA GLN A 32 1.47 9.78 -3.65
C GLN A 32 2.42 10.64 -4.51
N PRO A 33 1.89 11.70 -5.16
CA PRO A 33 2.71 12.65 -5.90
C PRO A 33 3.72 13.34 -4.97
N PRO A 34 4.89 13.75 -5.49
CA PRO A 34 5.83 14.58 -4.75
C PRO A 34 5.12 15.81 -4.19
N ARG A 35 5.36 16.12 -2.92
CA ARG A 35 4.80 17.29 -2.24
C ARG A 35 5.91 18.03 -1.50
N PRO A 36 5.77 19.34 -1.29
CA PRO A 36 6.64 20.09 -0.39
C PRO A 36 6.70 19.42 0.98
N SER A 37 7.89 19.22 1.53
CA SER A 37 8.08 18.61 2.85
C SER A 37 9.26 19.22 3.60
N GLY A 38 9.26 19.08 4.93
CA GLY A 38 10.33 19.57 5.81
C GLY A 38 10.43 21.11 5.89
N ARG A 39 11.48 21.57 6.57
CA ARG A 39 11.79 23.01 6.67
C ARG A 39 12.32 23.48 5.32
N GLY A 40 11.69 24.49 4.73
CA GLY A 40 12.07 25.04 3.41
C GLY A 40 11.22 24.51 2.24
N GLN A 41 10.29 23.58 2.47
CA GLN A 41 9.27 23.16 1.49
C GLN A 41 9.84 22.65 0.15
N ALA A 42 11.02 22.05 0.15
CA ALA A 42 11.55 21.39 -1.03
C ALA A 42 10.62 20.26 -1.48
N VAL A 43 10.37 20.17 -2.78
CA VAL A 43 9.56 19.09 -3.37
C VAL A 43 10.35 17.79 -3.23
N ALA A 44 9.83 16.86 -2.44
CA ALA A 44 10.46 15.56 -2.21
C ALA A 44 9.59 14.44 -2.76
N ARG A 45 10.26 13.44 -3.37
CA ARG A 45 9.64 12.15 -3.68
C ARG A 45 9.31 11.42 -2.40
N SER A 46 8.29 10.55 -2.43
CA SER A 46 8.02 9.67 -1.30
C SER A 46 9.14 8.62 -1.14
N PRO A 47 9.30 8.04 0.05
CA PRO A 47 10.20 6.91 0.26
C PRO A 47 9.98 5.75 -0.72
N VAL A 48 8.72 5.38 -1.01
CA VAL A 48 8.41 4.31 -1.98
C VAL A 48 8.80 4.68 -3.41
N HIS A 49 8.56 5.93 -3.82
CA HIS A 49 8.98 6.40 -5.14
C HIS A 49 10.50 6.33 -5.29
N ALA A 50 11.26 6.84 -4.31
CA ALA A 50 12.71 6.77 -4.33
C ALA A 50 13.24 5.33 -4.37
N ALA A 51 12.59 4.41 -3.62
CA ALA A 51 12.94 2.99 -3.66
C ALA A 51 12.63 2.34 -5.01
N ALA A 52 11.50 2.69 -5.63
CA ALA A 52 11.14 2.19 -6.96
C ALA A 52 12.12 2.68 -8.04
N ASP A 53 12.54 3.94 -7.99
CA ASP A 53 13.58 4.47 -8.89
C ASP A 53 14.90 3.70 -8.75
N ALA A 54 15.33 3.42 -7.51
CA ALA A 54 16.54 2.66 -7.25
C ALA A 54 16.46 1.20 -7.77
N LEU A 55 15.26 0.64 -7.84
CA LEU A 55 14.98 -0.68 -8.42
C LEU A 55 14.66 -0.61 -9.93
N THR A 56 14.73 0.57 -10.54
CA THR A 56 14.38 0.82 -11.96
C THR A 56 12.95 0.38 -12.31
N LEU A 57 12.02 0.54 -11.36
CA LEU A 57 10.62 0.16 -11.51
C LEU A 57 9.76 1.34 -12.01
N PRO A 58 8.77 1.11 -12.88
CA PRO A 58 7.87 2.18 -13.35
C PRO A 58 7.07 2.77 -12.19
N VAL A 59 7.09 4.09 -12.02
CA VAL A 59 6.34 4.78 -10.96
C VAL A 59 5.17 5.58 -11.55
N ARG A 60 3.99 5.44 -10.94
CA ARG A 60 2.78 6.23 -11.23
C ARG A 60 2.37 7.01 -9.97
N THR A 61 2.03 8.30 -10.14
CA THR A 61 1.69 9.18 -9.01
C THR A 61 0.38 9.95 -9.22
N PRO A 62 -0.77 9.26 -9.41
CA PRO A 62 -2.04 9.94 -9.57
C PRO A 62 -2.39 10.73 -8.31
N ALA A 63 -2.84 11.98 -8.47
CA ALA A 63 -3.27 12.81 -7.33
C ALA A 63 -4.62 12.35 -6.75
N ARG A 64 -5.43 11.66 -7.55
CA ARG A 64 -6.76 11.14 -7.21
C ARG A 64 -7.07 9.91 -8.04
N LEU A 65 -7.79 8.95 -7.45
CA LEU A 65 -8.25 7.75 -8.13
C LEU A 65 -9.75 7.73 -8.38
N ARG A 66 -10.58 8.24 -7.46
CA ARG A 66 -12.05 8.06 -7.49
C ARG A 66 -12.70 8.37 -8.84
N THR A 67 -12.31 9.47 -9.49
CA THR A 67 -12.89 9.94 -10.76
C THR A 67 -11.90 9.87 -11.92
N ASN A 68 -10.80 9.14 -11.78
CA ASN A 68 -9.73 9.08 -12.77
C ASN A 68 -9.86 7.82 -13.64
N THR A 69 -10.78 7.86 -14.61
CA THR A 69 -11.10 6.72 -15.49
C THR A 69 -9.92 6.31 -16.38
N GLU A 70 -9.08 7.26 -16.80
CA GLU A 70 -7.85 6.99 -17.54
C GLU A 70 -6.88 6.15 -16.70
N GLU A 71 -6.74 6.47 -15.41
CA GLU A 71 -5.91 5.69 -14.51
C GLU A 71 -6.49 4.30 -14.23
N HIS A 72 -7.81 4.16 -14.17
CA HIS A 72 -8.46 2.84 -14.05
C HIS A 72 -8.14 1.98 -15.27
N ALA A 73 -8.27 2.53 -16.47
CA ALA A 73 -7.96 1.84 -17.71
C ALA A 73 -6.47 1.46 -17.78
N SER A 74 -5.58 2.39 -17.42
CA SER A 74 -4.14 2.14 -17.35
C SER A 74 -3.80 1.01 -16.37
N PHE A 75 -4.41 1.01 -15.18
CA PHE A 75 -4.20 -0.01 -14.17
C PHE A 75 -4.72 -1.38 -14.61
N ALA A 76 -5.90 -1.44 -15.23
CA ALA A 76 -6.46 -2.66 -15.78
C ALA A 76 -5.60 -3.24 -16.91
N ALA A 77 -5.06 -2.38 -17.78
CA ALA A 77 -4.18 -2.77 -18.87
C ALA A 77 -2.84 -3.39 -18.41
N LEU A 78 -2.47 -3.24 -17.13
CA LEU A 78 -1.28 -3.89 -16.58
C LEU A 78 -1.43 -5.42 -16.52
N GLY A 79 -2.64 -5.99 -16.57
CA GLY A 79 -2.84 -7.45 -16.57
C GLY A 79 -2.31 -8.13 -15.29
N LEU A 80 -2.61 -7.55 -14.13
CA LEU A 80 -2.04 -7.94 -12.84
C LEU A 80 -2.62 -9.26 -12.33
N ASP A 81 -1.77 -10.09 -11.72
CA ASP A 81 -2.24 -11.20 -10.88
C ASP A 81 -2.80 -10.69 -9.56
N ALA A 82 -2.13 -9.71 -8.92
CA ALA A 82 -2.56 -9.09 -7.67
C ALA A 82 -1.97 -7.67 -7.53
N ALA A 83 -2.57 -6.85 -6.68
CA ALA A 83 -1.96 -5.60 -6.23
C ALA A 83 -1.68 -5.64 -4.73
N VAL A 84 -0.48 -5.21 -4.32
CA VAL A 84 -0.09 -5.14 -2.91
C VAL A 84 -0.12 -3.68 -2.47
N VAL A 85 -0.90 -3.39 -1.44
CA VAL A 85 -1.13 -2.06 -0.90
C VAL A 85 -0.53 -1.98 0.51
N ALA A 86 0.23 -0.93 0.78
CA ALA A 86 0.79 -0.65 2.10
C ALA A 86 0.88 0.86 2.31
N ALA A 87 0.02 1.39 3.18
CA ALA A 87 0.00 2.82 3.54
C ALA A 87 0.01 3.77 2.31
N TYR A 88 -0.85 3.50 1.33
CA TYR A 88 -0.89 4.25 0.07
C TYR A 88 -1.55 5.64 0.19
N GLY A 89 -2.59 5.75 1.01
CA GLY A 89 -3.27 7.03 1.32
C GLY A 89 -4.30 7.51 0.29
N LEU A 90 -4.55 6.78 -0.81
CA LEU A 90 -5.72 6.98 -1.66
C LEU A 90 -6.67 5.79 -1.52
N ILE A 91 -7.97 6.07 -1.51
CA ILE A 91 -9.00 5.04 -1.56
C ILE A 91 -9.04 4.46 -2.97
N LEU A 92 -8.90 3.14 -3.07
CA LEU A 92 -9.04 2.42 -4.34
C LEU A 92 -10.53 2.33 -4.71
N PRO A 93 -10.93 2.81 -5.91
CA PRO A 93 -12.28 2.59 -6.41
C PRO A 93 -12.47 1.13 -6.82
N GLN A 94 -13.73 0.68 -6.86
CA GLN A 94 -14.11 -0.70 -7.19
C GLN A 94 -13.47 -1.22 -8.49
N ALA A 95 -13.42 -0.37 -9.53
CA ALA A 95 -12.77 -0.71 -10.80
C ALA A 95 -11.29 -1.12 -10.65
N MET A 96 -10.57 -0.56 -9.67
CA MET A 96 -9.19 -0.96 -9.39
C MET A 96 -9.12 -2.16 -8.44
N LEU A 97 -10.09 -2.33 -7.54
CA LEU A 97 -10.16 -3.52 -6.66
C LEU A 97 -10.38 -4.80 -7.48
N ASP A 98 -11.20 -4.72 -8.54
CA ASP A 98 -11.59 -5.86 -9.37
C ASP A 98 -10.63 -6.15 -10.52
N ALA A 99 -9.75 -5.20 -10.87
CA ALA A 99 -8.87 -5.35 -12.05
C ALA A 99 -7.82 -6.47 -11.92
N PRO A 100 -7.12 -6.65 -10.78
CA PRO A 100 -6.18 -7.76 -10.62
C PRO A 100 -6.92 -9.09 -10.46
N ARG A 101 -6.39 -10.17 -11.04
CA ARG A 101 -7.04 -11.51 -11.02
C ARG A 101 -7.35 -12.04 -9.61
N ARG A 102 -6.54 -11.66 -8.62
CA ARG A 102 -6.67 -12.03 -7.20
C ARG A 102 -7.01 -10.81 -6.32
N GLY A 103 -7.42 -9.70 -6.94
CA GLY A 103 -7.73 -8.44 -6.29
C GLY A 103 -6.54 -7.77 -5.62
N CYS A 104 -6.85 -6.91 -4.64
CA CYS A 104 -5.89 -6.11 -3.90
C CYS A 104 -5.70 -6.63 -2.47
N LEU A 105 -4.45 -6.74 -2.03
CA LEU A 105 -4.07 -7.15 -0.69
C LEU A 105 -3.49 -5.96 0.07
N ASN A 106 -4.01 -5.64 1.26
CA ASN A 106 -3.46 -4.60 2.11
C ASN A 106 -2.59 -5.19 3.23
N ILE A 107 -1.42 -4.59 3.45
CA ILE A 107 -0.56 -4.82 4.60
C ILE A 107 -0.97 -3.81 5.68
N HIS A 108 -1.82 -4.24 6.60
CA HIS A 108 -2.34 -3.40 7.67
C HIS A 108 -1.50 -3.54 8.93
N ALA A 109 -1.10 -2.42 9.54
CA ALA A 109 -0.17 -2.39 10.68
C ALA A 109 -0.85 -2.57 12.05
N SER A 110 -1.83 -3.48 12.12
CA SER A 110 -2.37 -4.01 13.37
C SER A 110 -2.84 -5.45 13.23
N LEU A 111 -3.17 -6.05 14.36
CA LEU A 111 -3.96 -7.28 14.44
C LEU A 111 -5.45 -6.96 14.27
N LEU A 112 -5.93 -6.96 13.02
CA LEU A 112 -7.35 -6.73 12.72
C LEU A 112 -8.26 -7.76 13.44
N PRO A 113 -9.52 -7.44 13.78
CA PRO A 113 -10.24 -6.21 13.43
C PRO A 113 -9.89 -5.01 14.32
N ARG A 114 -8.98 -5.15 15.30
CA ARG A 114 -8.56 -4.05 16.16
C ARG A 114 -7.75 -3.04 15.35
N TRP A 115 -8.00 -1.75 15.59
CA TRP A 115 -7.32 -0.63 14.94
C TRP A 115 -7.44 -0.57 13.41
N ARG A 116 -8.66 -0.71 12.87
CA ARG A 116 -8.94 -0.23 11.51
C ARG A 116 -8.63 1.27 11.39
N GLY A 117 -8.25 1.72 10.20
CA GLY A 117 -8.00 3.13 9.89
C GLY A 117 -6.53 3.51 9.84
N ALA A 118 -6.28 4.82 9.98
CA ALA A 118 -5.07 5.44 9.44
C ALA A 118 -3.81 5.36 10.33
N ALA A 119 -3.94 5.17 11.64
CA ALA A 119 -2.82 5.25 12.59
C ALA A 119 -2.79 4.08 13.61
N PRO A 120 -2.83 2.82 13.14
CA PRO A 120 -2.95 1.67 14.03
C PRO A 120 -1.79 1.49 15.00
N ILE A 121 -0.55 1.80 14.57
CA ILE A 121 0.65 1.66 15.40
C ILE A 121 0.56 2.58 16.62
N GLN A 122 0.29 3.87 16.39
CA GLN A 122 0.18 4.87 17.44
C GLN A 122 -0.99 4.56 18.38
N ALA A 123 -2.11 4.11 17.82
CA ALA A 123 -3.30 3.79 18.60
C ALA A 123 -3.08 2.59 19.55
N ALA A 124 -2.41 1.53 19.09
CA ALA A 124 -2.06 0.38 19.92
C ALA A 124 -1.17 0.77 21.10
N VAL A 125 -0.12 1.57 20.85
CA VAL A 125 0.78 2.06 21.90
C VAL A 125 0.05 2.96 22.89
N LEU A 126 -0.75 3.92 22.41
CA LEU A 126 -1.47 4.87 23.28
C LEU A 126 -2.51 4.17 24.17
N ALA A 127 -3.13 3.11 23.67
CA ALA A 127 -4.10 2.33 24.43
C ALA A 127 -3.46 1.39 25.47
N GLY A 128 -2.13 1.25 25.46
CA GLY A 128 -1.41 0.32 26.33
C GLY A 128 -1.65 -1.14 25.95
N ASP A 129 -1.83 -1.43 24.66
CA ASP A 129 -1.92 -2.83 24.19
C ASP A 129 -0.59 -3.55 24.49
N SER A 130 -0.65 -4.82 24.92
CA SER A 130 0.54 -5.63 25.18
C SER A 130 1.15 -6.25 23.92
N GLU A 131 0.41 -6.25 22.81
CA GLU A 131 0.87 -6.69 21.50
C GLU A 131 0.17 -5.93 20.38
N THR A 132 0.84 -5.85 19.24
CA THR A 132 0.27 -5.42 17.96
C THR A 132 0.79 -6.36 16.88
N GLY A 133 0.78 -5.94 15.62
CA GLY A 133 1.32 -6.77 14.56
C GLY A 133 0.96 -6.27 13.18
N VAL A 134 0.96 -7.21 12.24
CA VAL A 134 0.57 -6.98 10.86
C VAL A 134 -0.51 -7.96 10.46
N THR A 135 -1.49 -7.48 9.71
CA THR A 135 -2.49 -8.32 9.03
C THR A 135 -2.40 -8.10 7.53
N ILE A 136 -2.25 -9.19 6.77
CA ILE A 136 -2.51 -9.19 5.34
C ILE A 136 -4.00 -9.46 5.16
N MET A 137 -4.71 -8.53 4.53
CA MET A 137 -6.14 -8.67 4.25
C MET A 137 -6.44 -8.52 2.75
N GLN A 138 -7.44 -9.25 2.28
CA GLN A 138 -8.10 -8.95 1.01
C GLN A 138 -8.85 -7.62 1.17
N MET A 139 -8.63 -6.67 0.28
CA MET A 139 -9.37 -5.41 0.28
C MET A 139 -10.78 -5.61 -0.27
N ASP A 140 -11.74 -4.89 0.29
CA ASP A 140 -13.10 -4.70 -0.22
C ASP A 140 -13.39 -3.19 -0.36
N ALA A 141 -14.65 -2.83 -0.60
CA ALA A 141 -15.05 -1.43 -0.75
C ALA A 141 -15.01 -0.62 0.56
N GLY A 142 -14.90 -1.29 1.71
CA GLY A 142 -14.85 -0.64 3.02
C GLY A 142 -13.44 -0.29 3.45
N LEU A 143 -13.33 0.49 4.54
CA LEU A 143 -12.05 0.85 5.12
C LEU A 143 -11.59 -0.24 6.10
N ASP A 144 -10.59 -1.02 5.68
CA ASP A 144 -10.00 -2.11 6.47
C ASP A 144 -11.00 -3.19 6.91
N THR A 145 -12.05 -3.42 6.10
CA THR A 145 -13.14 -4.35 6.43
C THR A 145 -13.02 -5.74 5.82
N GLY A 146 -12.17 -5.90 4.80
CA GLY A 146 -12.08 -7.14 4.05
C GLY A 146 -11.46 -8.32 4.80
N ALA A 147 -11.49 -9.49 4.16
CA ALA A 147 -11.15 -10.77 4.79
C ALA A 147 -9.66 -10.83 5.19
N MET A 148 -9.39 -11.23 6.43
CA MET A 148 -8.03 -11.32 6.97
C MET A 148 -7.42 -12.67 6.58
N LEU A 149 -6.31 -12.65 5.85
CA LEU A 149 -5.71 -13.83 5.22
C LEU A 149 -4.53 -14.38 6.04
N LEU A 150 -3.70 -13.49 6.58
CA LEU A 150 -2.54 -13.85 7.39
C LEU A 150 -2.30 -12.80 8.46
N ARG A 151 -1.82 -13.21 9.63
CA ARG A 151 -1.46 -12.31 10.73
C ARG A 151 -0.13 -12.71 11.36
N ALA A 152 0.61 -11.72 11.83
CA ALA A 152 1.81 -11.91 12.63
C ALA A 152 1.81 -10.90 13.78
N ALA A 153 1.93 -11.39 15.01
CA ALA A 153 1.95 -10.56 16.22
C ALA A 153 3.37 -10.15 16.60
N VAL A 154 3.49 -8.99 17.25
CA VAL A 154 4.72 -8.44 17.81
C VAL A 154 4.38 -7.83 19.19
N PRO A 155 5.07 -8.23 20.27
CA PRO A 155 4.86 -7.65 21.60
C PRO A 155 5.12 -6.13 21.61
N ILE A 156 4.34 -5.41 22.41
CA ILE A 156 4.61 -4.03 22.79
C ILE A 156 5.23 -4.07 24.20
N GLY A 157 6.44 -3.54 24.32
CA GLY A 157 7.23 -3.54 25.56
C GLY A 157 6.81 -2.47 26.56
#